data_AF-A0A929ENQ5-F1
#
_entry.id   AF-A0A929ENQ5-F1
#
_cell.length_a   1.000
_cell.length_b   1.000
_cell.length_c   1.000
_cell.angle_alpha   90.00
_cell.angle_beta   90.00
_cell.angle_gamma   90.00
#
_symmetry.space_group_name_H-M   'P 1'
#
loop_
_entity.id
_entity.type
_entity.pdbx_description
1 polymer ?
#
loop_
_entity_poly.entity_id
_entity_poly.type
_entity_poly.pdbx_seq_one_letter_code
_entity_poly.pdbx_strand_id
1 'polypeptide(L)' 'MAADKVLIIKLGYSETLVDEISRTTSLGDVLRSTVLLDHFKDSHITWLVDEQAIALLKGNPLIDR' A
#
# COMPACT_ATOMS: atom_id res chain seq x y z
N MET A 1 13.78 -18.61 12.75
CA MET A 1 12.44 -18.14 13.18
C MET A 1 11.64 -17.87 11.92
N ALA A 2 10.34 -18.14 11.89
CA ALA A 2 9.53 -17.80 10.71
C ALA A 2 9.49 -16.26 10.58
N ALA A 3 9.56 -15.75 9.35
CA ALA A 3 9.41 -14.31 9.11
C ALA A 3 7.99 -13.86 9.53
N ASP A 4 7.91 -12.70 10.17
CA ASP A 4 6.61 -12.10 10.53
C ASP A 4 5.80 -11.82 9.27
N LYS A 5 4.47 -11.91 9.36
CA LYS A 5 3.56 -11.63 8.25
C LYS A 5 2.93 -10.27 8.43
N VAL A 6 3.05 -9.40 7.42
CA VAL A 6 2.55 -8.03 7.45
C VAL A 6 1.54 -7.84 6.32
N LEU A 7 0.34 -7.39 6.69
CA LEU A 7 -0.68 -6.95 5.74
C LEU A 7 -0.80 -5.42 5.80
N ILE A 8 -0.42 -4.75 4.72
CA ILE A 8 -0.63 -3.31 4.57
C ILE A 8 -1.99 -3.10 3.90
N ILE A 9 -2.90 -2.38 4.57
CA ILE A 9 -4.17 -1.94 3.99
C ILE A 9 -4.09 -0.44 3.73
N LYS A 10 -3.74 -0.10 2.49
CA LYS A 10 -3.74 1.29 2.02
C LYS A 10 -4.20 1.31 0.57
N LEU A 11 -5.50 1.54 0.40
CA LEU A 11 -6.17 1.51 -0.90
C LEU A 11 -5.80 2.69 -1.80
N GLY A 12 -5.40 3.82 -1.21
CA GLY A 12 -5.20 5.08 -1.92
C GLY A 12 -6.43 5.99 -1.91
N TYR A 13 -7.56 5.54 -1.36
CA TYR A 13 -8.66 6.46 -1.05
C TYR A 13 -8.24 7.40 0.08
N SER A 14 -8.50 8.68 -0.13
CA SER A 14 -8.28 9.73 0.86
C SER A 14 -9.64 10.21 1.32
N GLU A 15 -9.85 10.21 2.63
CA GLU A 15 -10.89 11.00 3.24
C GLU A 15 -10.36 12.43 3.25
N THR A 16 -10.55 13.15 2.15
CA THR A 16 -10.50 14.62 2.22
C THR A 16 -11.44 15.05 3.35
N LEU A 17 -11.07 16.06 4.15
CA LEU A 17 -11.89 16.63 5.25
C LEU A 17 -13.19 17.31 4.77
N VAL A 18 -13.64 16.94 3.57
CA VAL A 18 -14.90 17.27 2.94
C VAL A 18 -15.82 16.09 3.25
N ASP A 19 -17.09 16.34 3.51
CA ASP A 19 -18.10 15.31 3.84
C ASP A 19 -18.47 14.44 2.62
N GLU A 20 -17.47 14.05 1.83
CA GLU A 20 -17.56 13.28 0.60
C GLU A 20 -16.43 12.26 0.55
N ILE A 21 -16.79 10.98 0.45
CA ILE A 21 -15.84 9.90 0.17
C ILE A 21 -15.45 10.02 -1.30
N SER A 22 -14.25 10.52 -1.57
CA SER A 22 -13.66 10.44 -2.91
C SER A 22 -13.42 8.98 -3.26
N ARG A 23 -14.11 8.50 -4.31
CA ARG A 23 -13.88 7.17 -4.91
C ARG A 23 -12.71 7.17 -5.90
N THR A 24 -12.02 8.30 -6.03
CA THR A 24 -10.83 8.41 -6.88
C THR A 24 -9.61 8.00 -6.08
N THR A 25 -8.89 7.01 -6.60
CA THR A 25 -7.64 6.53 -6.01
C THR A 25 -6.53 7.58 -6.10
N SER A 26 -5.99 8.00 -4.97
CA SER A 26 -4.78 8.83 -4.89
C SER A 26 -3.54 7.95 -5.04
N LEU A 27 -2.93 7.96 -6.24
CA LEU A 27 -1.64 7.31 -6.46
C LEU A 27 -0.53 7.89 -5.58
N GLY A 28 -0.61 9.18 -5.26
CA GLY A 28 0.32 9.84 -4.34
C GLY A 28 0.23 9.31 -2.92
N ASP A 29 -0.94 8.89 -2.44
CA ASP A 29 -1.11 8.29 -1.11
C ASP A 29 -0.48 6.91 -1.05
N VAL A 30 -0.64 6.10 -2.09
CA VAL A 30 -0.01 4.78 -2.20
C VAL A 30 1.50 4.94 -2.29
N LEU A 31 2.00 5.83 -3.17
CA LEU A 31 3.43 6.09 -3.34
C LEU A 31 4.09 6.51 -2.03
N ARG A 32 3.51 7.50 -1.33
CA ARG A 32 4.08 8.01 -0.06
C ARG A 32 4.10 6.96 1.03
N SER A 33 3.21 5.98 0.97
CA SER A 33 3.16 4.88 1.95
C SER A 33 4.21 3.80 1.69
N THR A 34 4.86 3.77 0.52
CA THR A 34 5.89 2.76 0.20
C THR A 34 7.12 2.83 1.09
N VAL A 35 7.33 3.94 1.80
CA VAL A 35 8.38 4.08 2.83
C VAL A 35 8.24 3.04 3.95
N LEU A 36 7.04 2.51 4.19
CA LEU A 36 6.79 1.44 5.15
C LEU A 36 7.46 0.12 4.76
N LEU A 37 7.74 -0.11 3.48
CA LEU A 37 8.32 -1.36 3.00
C LEU A 37 9.73 -1.59 3.56
N ASP A 38 10.55 -0.54 3.67
CA ASP A 38 11.90 -0.68 4.26
C ASP A 38 11.84 -1.01 5.75
N HIS A 39 10.83 -0.50 6.46
CA HIS A 39 10.62 -0.82 7.88
C HIS A 39 10.29 -2.30 8.10
N PHE A 40 9.58 -2.92 7.15
CA PHE A 40 9.17 -4.32 7.22
C PHE A 40 9.97 -5.24 6.29
N LYS A 41 11.12 -4.81 5.78
CA LYS A 41 11.88 -5.54 4.74
C LYS A 41 12.30 -6.97 5.06
N ASP A 42 12.35 -7.32 6.35
CA ASP A 42 12.67 -8.67 6.83
C ASP A 42 11.41 -9.53 7.08
N SER A 43 10.22 -9.00 6.80
CA SER A 43 8.92 -9.65 6.94
C SER A 43 8.37 -10.12 5.59
N HIS A 44 7.36 -10.99 5.63
CA HIS A 44 6.56 -11.33 4.45
C HIS A 44 5.43 -10.32 4.28
N ILE A 45 5.53 -9.45 3.26
CA ILE A 45 4.65 -8.30 3.05
C ILE A 45 3.64 -8.58 1.95
N THR A 46 2.36 -8.55 2.32
CA THR A 46 1.23 -8.44 1.39
C THR A 46 0.60 -7.05 1.50
N TRP A 47 0.15 -6.49 0.37
CA TRP A 47 -0.47 -5.16 0.34
C TRP A 47 -1.82 -5.21 -0.38
N LEU A 48 -2.89 -4.87 0.35
CA LEU A 48 -4.22 -4.63 -0.22
C LEU A 48 -4.34 -3.18 -0.71
N VAL A 49 -4.47 -3.01 -2.02
CA VAL A 49 -4.52 -1.71 -2.71
C VAL A 49 -5.68 -1.70 -3.71
N ASP A 50 -6.18 -0.51 -4.07
CA ASP A 50 -7.11 -0.36 -5.19
C ASP A 50 -6.48 -0.80 -6.52
N GLU A 51 -7.30 -1.35 -7.42
CA GLU A 51 -6.85 -1.88 -8.70
C GLU A 51 -6.08 -0.86 -9.56
N GLN A 52 -6.47 0.43 -9.49
CA GLN A 52 -5.85 1.50 -10.25
C GLN A 52 -4.40 1.78 -9.81
N ALA A 53 -4.03 1.38 -8.59
CA ALA A 53 -2.69 1.57 -8.05
C ALA A 53 -1.82 0.30 -8.11
N ILE A 54 -2.33 -0.84 -8.59
CA ILE A 54 -1.54 -2.08 -8.74
C ILE A 54 -0.28 -1.83 -9.58
N ALA A 55 -0.40 -1.08 -10.68
CA ALA A 55 0.72 -0.80 -11.58
C ALA A 55 1.88 -0.05 -10.87
N LEU A 56 1.58 0.73 -9.83
CA LEU A 56 2.57 1.46 -9.06
C LEU A 56 3.42 0.55 -8.17
N LEU A 57 2.83 -0.55 -7.68
CA LEU A 57 3.50 -1.50 -6.78
C LEU A 57 4.07 -2.72 -7.52
N LYS A 58 3.65 -2.95 -8.77
CA LYS A 58 4.03 -4.13 -9.54
C LYS A 58 5.54 -4.21 -9.75
N GLY A 59 6.14 -5.30 -9.30
CA GLY A 59 7.57 -5.55 -9.44
C GLY A 59 8.44 -4.98 -8.32
N ASN A 60 7.84 -4.39 -7.29
CA ASN A 60 8.57 -3.99 -6.09
C ASN A 60 9.14 -5.25 -5.38
N PRO A 61 10.46 -5.34 -5.16
CA PRO A 61 11.09 -6.54 -4.62
C PRO A 61 10.79 -6.79 -3.14
N LEU A 62 10.25 -5.81 -2.42
CA LEU A 62 9.89 -5.91 -1.01
C LEU A 62 8.44 -6.36 -0.79
N ILE A 63 7.65 -6.49 -1.85
CA ILE A 63 6.25 -6.94 -1.76
C ILE A 63 6.18 -8.38 -2.24
N ASP A 64 5.89 -9.28 -1.30
CA ASP A 64 5.72 -10.70 -1.58
C ASP A 64 4.40 -11.00 -2.30
N ARG A 65 3.40 -10.13 -2.09
CA ARG A 65 2.01 -10.24 -2.57
C ARG A 65 1.40 -11.60 -2.27
#